data_AF-A0A971KGU4-F1
#
_entry.id   AF-A0A971KGU4-F1
#
_cell.length_a   1.000
_cell.length_b   1.000
_cell.length_c   1.000
_cell.angle_alpha   90.00
_cell.angle_beta   90.00
_cell.angle_gamma   90.00
#
_symmetry.space_group_name_H-M   'P 1'
#
loop_
_entity.id
_entity.type
_entity.pdbx_description
1 polymer ?
#
loop_
_entity_poly.entity_id
_entity_poly.type
_entity_poly.pdbx_seq_one_letter_code
_entity_poly.pdbx_strand_id
1 'polypeptide(L)'
;MRLSTRIIGIGITVFLLGSILLLMAFGLWKTEGTKVPAKFTSGVFSGQSNPADIRGSYSFADIEKHFSIPATVLADAFQMDTSIKSAGEYKAKDLEELYGEQQTGEIGTDSVKWFTALYLGMPYVPEETTLLPQSAIAILNGLGTIDETILHNLDAHSATPAVQQVVVEQTHVEPLEMVIKGNTTYGDLLDWGLSRSQLEEVLGFEVKDRALKLRDDLAARSLEFSVYKTKLQSMLDSLL
;
A
#
# COMPACT_ATOMS: atom_id res chain seq x y z
N MET A 1 1.27 16.44 69.20
CA MET A 1 2.32 15.64 68.52
C MET A 1 2.83 16.43 67.34
N ARG A 2 4.13 16.77 67.27
CA ARG A 2 4.74 17.38 66.07
C ARG A 2 5.29 16.25 65.22
N LEU A 3 4.69 15.98 64.05
CA LEU A 3 5.28 15.04 63.10
C LEU A 3 6.54 15.69 62.49
N SER A 4 7.65 14.95 62.46
CA SER A 4 8.85 15.43 61.79
C SER A 4 8.65 15.39 60.27
N THR A 5 9.19 16.38 59.57
CA THR A 5 9.11 16.48 58.10
C THR A 5 9.62 15.21 57.40
N ARG A 6 10.55 14.49 58.02
CA ARG A 6 11.10 13.22 57.51
C ARG A 6 10.06 12.09 57.53
N ILE A 7 9.28 11.98 58.60
CA ILE A 7 8.22 10.96 58.73
C ILE A 7 7.09 11.24 57.73
N ILE A 8 6.75 12.52 57.54
CA ILE A 8 5.75 12.93 56.55
C ILE A 8 6.23 12.57 55.14
N GLY A 9 7.48 12.89 54.80
CA GLY A 9 8.06 12.57 53.48
C GLY A 9 8.04 11.06 53.19
N ILE A 10 8.52 10.24 54.12
CA ILE A 10 8.52 8.78 53.97
C ILE A 10 7.08 8.25 53.86
N GLY A 11 6.16 8.74 54.69
CA GLY A 11 4.76 8.34 54.67
C GLY A 11 4.08 8.60 53.31
N ILE A 12 4.34 9.78 52.72
CA ILE A 12 3.81 10.13 51.39
C ILE A 12 4.37 9.19 50.33
N THR A 13 5.68 8.92 50.33
CA THR A 13 6.31 8.03 49.35
C THR A 13 5.75 6.60 49.45
N VAL A 14 5.63 6.06 50.66
CA VAL A 14 5.07 4.71 50.88
C VAL A 14 3.60 4.65 50.48
N PHE A 15 2.83 5.70 50.75
CA PHE A 15 1.42 5.77 50.36
C PHE A 15 1.24 5.82 48.84
N LEU A 16 2.05 6.61 48.12
CA LEU A 16 2.00 6.69 46.66
C LEU A 16 2.40 5.36 46.01
N LEU A 17 3.53 4.78 46.41
CA LEU A 17 3.98 3.50 45.87
C LEU A 17 3.04 2.35 46.24
N GLY A 18 2.58 2.33 47.48
CA GLY A 18 1.64 1.32 47.98
C GLY A 18 0.30 1.36 47.27
N SER A 19 -0.24 2.56 46.99
CA SER A 19 -1.52 2.70 46.26
C SER A 19 -1.40 2.27 44.80
N ILE A 20 -0.29 2.56 44.12
CA ILE A 20 -0.05 2.07 42.75
C ILE A 20 0.05 0.54 42.72
N LEU A 21 0.83 -0.06 43.64
CA LEU A 21 0.94 -1.52 43.74
C LEU A 21 -0.41 -2.19 44.03
N LEU A 22 -1.23 -1.57 44.88
CA LEU A 22 -2.57 -2.03 45.18
C LEU A 22 -3.49 -1.93 43.96
N LEU A 23 -3.46 -0.82 43.23
CA LEU A 23 -4.22 -0.66 41.97
C LEU A 23 -3.79 -1.66 40.90
N MET A 24 -2.49 -1.99 40.81
CA MET A 24 -1.99 -3.07 39.94
C MET A 24 -2.50 -4.44 40.38
N ALA A 25 -2.44 -4.77 41.68
CA ALA A 25 -2.90 -6.05 42.21
C ALA A 25 -4.40 -6.31 41.99
N PHE A 26 -5.22 -5.26 42.05
CA PHE A 26 -6.66 -5.35 41.77
C PHE A 26 -7.02 -5.22 40.28
N GLY A 27 -6.05 -5.08 39.38
CA GLY A 27 -6.29 -4.90 37.95
C GLY A 27 -7.06 -3.61 37.60
N LEU A 28 -7.13 -2.67 38.55
CA LEU A 28 -7.77 -1.35 38.39
C LEU A 28 -6.88 -0.38 37.62
N TRP A 29 -5.57 -0.65 37.59
CA TRP A 29 -4.60 0.08 36.78
C TRP A 29 -4.53 -0.50 35.36
N LYS A 30 -5.32 0.05 34.43
CA LYS A 30 -5.29 -0.30 33.00
C LYS A 30 -4.38 0.67 32.24
N THR A 31 -3.21 0.21 31.82
CA THR A 31 -2.26 1.00 31.02
C THR A 31 -2.52 0.94 29.52
N GLU A 32 -3.32 -0.03 29.08
CA GLU A 32 -3.67 -0.19 27.67
C GLU A 32 -4.97 0.57 27.37
N GLY A 33 -4.86 1.58 26.51
CA GLY A 33 -6.03 2.26 25.96
C GLY A 33 -6.87 1.30 25.13
N THR A 34 -8.19 1.42 25.22
CA THR A 34 -9.12 0.66 24.38
C THR A 34 -8.92 1.03 22.92
N LYS A 35 -8.48 0.08 22.09
CA LYS A 35 -8.29 0.25 20.64
C LYS A 35 -9.57 -0.07 19.87
N VAL A 36 -10.66 0.58 20.26
CA VAL A 36 -11.94 0.45 19.57
C VAL A 36 -12.16 1.75 18.81
N PRO A 37 -12.20 1.72 17.48
CA PRO A 37 -12.35 2.93 16.68
C PRO A 37 -13.78 3.47 16.81
N ALA A 38 -13.89 4.80 16.79
CA ALA A 38 -15.16 5.49 16.64
C ALA A 38 -15.91 4.99 15.40
N LYS A 39 -17.24 5.01 15.47
CA LYS A 39 -18.11 4.59 14.38
C LYS A 39 -18.68 5.79 13.64
N PHE A 40 -19.00 5.63 12.36
CA PHE A 40 -19.82 6.60 11.65
C PHE A 40 -21.18 6.74 12.35
N THR A 41 -21.64 7.97 12.54
CA THR A 41 -22.89 8.28 13.23
C THR A 41 -24.06 8.45 12.26
N SER A 42 -23.79 8.69 10.99
CA SER A 42 -24.79 8.94 9.94
C SER A 42 -24.28 8.48 8.56
N GLY A 43 -25.15 8.52 7.55
CA GLY A 43 -24.83 8.08 6.19
C GLY A 43 -24.89 6.56 6.00
N VAL A 44 -24.51 6.10 4.81
CA VAL A 44 -24.57 4.68 4.39
C VAL A 44 -23.63 3.76 5.20
N PHE A 45 -22.60 4.34 5.83
CA PHE A 45 -21.65 3.64 6.68
C PHE A 45 -21.99 3.69 8.17
N SER A 46 -23.15 4.24 8.55
CA SER A 46 -23.53 4.40 9.97
C SER A 46 -23.42 3.09 10.76
N GLY A 47 -22.83 3.16 11.95
CA GLY A 47 -22.58 2.01 12.83
C GLY A 47 -21.33 1.18 12.48
N GLN A 48 -20.68 1.44 11.33
CA GLN A 48 -19.40 0.85 10.95
C GLN A 48 -18.23 1.66 11.53
N SER A 49 -17.11 0.99 11.79
CA SER A 49 -15.89 1.61 12.28
C SER A 49 -15.34 2.61 11.27
N ASN A 50 -14.91 3.78 11.74
CA ASN A 50 -14.38 4.86 10.91
C ASN A 50 -12.85 4.74 10.80
N PRO A 51 -12.29 4.58 9.58
CA PRO A 51 -10.83 4.51 9.37
C PRO A 51 -10.07 5.71 9.93
N ALA A 52 -10.70 6.89 10.00
CA ALA A 52 -10.06 8.10 10.52
C ALA A 52 -9.64 8.01 12.00
N ASP A 53 -10.23 7.10 12.79
CA ASP A 53 -9.86 6.89 14.20
C ASP A 53 -8.78 5.81 14.40
N ILE A 54 -8.19 5.28 13.31
CA ILE A 54 -6.99 4.45 13.42
C ILE A 54 -5.84 5.34 13.93
N ARG A 55 -5.15 4.84 14.95
CA ARG A 55 -4.03 5.55 15.63
C ARG A 55 -2.75 4.76 15.45
N GLY A 56 -1.60 5.43 15.56
CA GLY A 56 -0.29 4.78 15.38
C GLY A 56 -0.05 3.56 16.28
N SER A 57 -0.72 3.47 17.44
CA SER A 57 -0.62 2.31 18.34
C SER A 57 -1.47 1.09 17.96
N TYR A 58 -2.37 1.22 16.97
CA TYR A 58 -3.18 0.12 16.47
C TYR A 58 -2.28 -0.86 15.75
N SER A 59 -2.41 -2.13 16.12
CA SER A 59 -1.78 -3.23 15.41
C SER A 59 -2.61 -3.63 14.19
N PHE A 60 -2.00 -4.33 13.24
CA PHE A 60 -2.75 -4.86 12.09
C PHE A 60 -3.81 -5.86 12.53
N ALA A 61 -3.61 -6.58 13.65
CA ALA A 61 -4.66 -7.40 14.26
C ALA A 61 -5.83 -6.57 14.81
N ASP A 62 -5.57 -5.37 15.36
CA ASP A 62 -6.64 -4.45 15.78
C ASP A 62 -7.43 -3.95 14.56
N ILE A 63 -6.73 -3.64 13.46
CA ILE A 63 -7.37 -3.21 12.21
C ILE A 63 -8.21 -4.34 11.62
N GLU A 64 -7.67 -5.56 11.53
CA GLU A 64 -8.40 -6.74 11.05
C GLU A 64 -9.68 -6.96 11.85
N LYS A 65 -9.60 -6.91 13.18
CA LYS A 65 -10.76 -7.09 14.07
C LYS A 65 -11.87 -6.07 13.83
N HIS A 66 -11.54 -4.82 13.52
CA HIS A 66 -12.50 -3.72 13.45
C HIS A 66 -12.95 -3.38 12.03
N PHE A 67 -12.14 -3.69 11.02
CA PHE A 67 -12.33 -3.31 9.63
C PHE A 67 -12.42 -4.51 8.69
N SER A 68 -12.22 -5.73 9.18
CA SER A 68 -12.29 -6.98 8.40
C SER A 68 -11.28 -7.04 7.23
N ILE A 69 -10.16 -6.34 7.36
CA ILE A 69 -9.02 -6.42 6.43
C ILE A 69 -7.98 -7.35 7.03
N PRO A 70 -7.61 -8.48 6.40
CA PRO A 70 -6.64 -9.40 6.96
C PRO A 70 -5.31 -8.71 7.28
N ALA A 71 -4.71 -9.00 8.43
CA ALA A 71 -3.41 -8.42 8.80
C ALA A 71 -2.31 -8.75 7.78
N THR A 72 -2.40 -9.89 7.11
CA THR A 72 -1.49 -10.27 6.02
C THR A 72 -1.62 -9.36 4.80
N VAL A 73 -2.84 -8.93 4.45
CA VAL A 73 -3.06 -7.98 3.36
C VAL A 73 -2.44 -6.62 3.69
N LEU A 74 -2.54 -6.17 4.95
CA LEU A 74 -1.87 -4.95 5.41
C LEU A 74 -0.34 -5.11 5.38
N ALA A 75 0.19 -6.26 5.81
CA ALA A 75 1.62 -6.54 5.73
C ALA A 75 2.12 -6.54 4.29
N ASP A 76 1.39 -7.15 3.35
CA ASP A 76 1.75 -7.17 1.93
C ASP A 76 1.65 -5.76 1.32
N ALA A 77 0.59 -5.01 1.65
CA ALA A 77 0.38 -3.64 1.19
C ALA A 77 1.56 -2.74 1.57
N PHE A 78 2.03 -2.83 2.81
CA PHE A 78 3.11 -2.00 3.35
C PHE A 78 4.48 -2.69 3.36
N GLN A 79 4.62 -3.82 2.67
CA GLN A 79 5.87 -4.59 2.53
C GLN A 79 6.55 -4.90 3.89
N MET A 80 5.75 -5.25 4.89
CA MET A 80 6.25 -5.59 6.22
C MET A 80 6.89 -6.99 6.20
N ASP A 81 8.05 -7.12 6.85
CA ASP A 81 8.80 -8.39 6.88
C ASP A 81 8.20 -9.41 7.88
N THR A 82 7.25 -10.20 7.38
CA THR A 82 6.58 -11.23 8.20
C THR A 82 7.48 -12.38 8.65
N SER A 83 8.74 -12.45 8.21
CA SER A 83 9.73 -13.41 8.71
C SER A 83 10.32 -13.01 10.06
N ILE A 84 10.34 -11.70 10.36
CA ILE A 84 10.87 -11.15 11.61
C ILE A 84 9.78 -11.06 12.68
N LYS A 85 8.58 -10.64 12.27
CA LYS A 85 7.47 -10.33 13.18
C LYS A 85 6.17 -10.71 12.51
N SER A 86 5.23 -11.33 13.24
CA SER A 86 3.97 -11.76 12.63
C SER A 86 3.17 -10.55 12.13
N ALA A 87 2.43 -10.71 11.02
CA ALA A 87 1.69 -9.62 10.37
C ALA A 87 0.82 -8.83 11.36
N GLY A 88 0.11 -9.52 12.24
CA GLY A 88 -0.80 -8.92 13.22
C GLY A 88 -0.11 -8.09 14.30
N GLU A 89 1.19 -8.26 14.54
CA GLU A 89 1.92 -7.53 15.57
C GLU A 89 2.42 -6.16 15.10
N TYR A 90 2.53 -5.94 13.79
CA TYR A 90 2.91 -4.65 13.22
C TYR A 90 1.90 -3.58 13.59
N LYS A 91 2.39 -2.40 13.95
CA LYS A 91 1.57 -1.25 14.30
C LYS A 91 1.60 -0.22 13.18
N ALA A 92 0.56 0.59 13.06
CA ALA A 92 0.47 1.62 12.03
C ALA A 92 1.66 2.60 12.07
N LYS A 93 2.19 2.91 13.27
CA LYS A 93 3.39 3.75 13.42
C LYS A 93 4.71 3.07 13.03
N ASP A 94 4.74 1.73 12.94
CA ASP A 94 5.97 1.00 12.59
C ASP A 94 6.37 1.28 11.12
N LEU A 95 5.44 1.81 10.31
CA LEU A 95 5.71 2.24 8.93
C LEU A 95 6.68 3.43 8.88
N GLU A 96 6.60 4.35 9.83
CA GLU A 96 7.49 5.52 9.92
C GLU A 96 8.94 5.08 10.09
N GLU A 97 9.18 3.96 10.79
CA GLU A 97 10.50 3.35 10.93
C GLU A 97 10.96 2.63 9.66
N LEU A 98 10.04 1.95 8.95
CA LEU A 98 10.36 1.20 7.73
C LEU A 98 10.67 2.13 6.55
N TYR A 99 9.85 3.16 6.35
CA TYR A 99 9.95 4.06 5.21
C TYR A 99 10.78 5.30 5.52
N GLY A 100 10.75 5.81 6.75
CA GLY A 100 11.42 7.07 7.09
C GLY A 100 10.87 8.28 6.32
N GLU A 101 11.56 9.41 6.46
CA GLU A 101 11.21 10.65 5.75
C GLU A 101 11.41 10.48 4.24
N GLN A 102 10.35 10.71 3.45
CA GLN A 102 10.44 10.76 1.99
C GLN A 102 10.53 12.22 1.54
N GLN A 103 11.18 12.47 0.41
CA GLN A 103 11.37 13.84 -0.10
C GLN A 103 10.04 14.55 -0.42
N THR A 104 9.02 13.77 -0.78
CA THR A 104 7.71 14.26 -1.25
C THR A 104 6.59 14.04 -0.24
N GLY A 105 6.87 13.43 0.92
CA GLY A 105 5.83 13.08 1.89
C GLY A 105 6.24 12.00 2.91
N GLU A 106 5.25 11.30 3.44
CA GLU A 106 5.42 10.30 4.50
C GLU A 106 4.56 9.07 4.23
N ILE A 107 5.12 7.89 4.51
CA ILE A 107 4.35 6.66 4.69
C ILE A 107 4.29 6.35 6.19
N GLY A 108 3.11 6.48 6.77
CA GLY A 108 2.92 6.40 8.21
C GLY A 108 1.51 6.01 8.60
N THR A 109 1.07 6.45 9.78
CA THR A 109 -0.27 6.13 10.30
C THR A 109 -1.37 6.61 9.36
N ASP A 110 -1.20 7.76 8.69
CA ASP A 110 -2.20 8.31 7.78
C ASP A 110 -2.39 7.45 6.52
N SER A 111 -1.29 6.89 5.99
CA SER A 111 -1.30 5.93 4.90
C SER A 111 -2.14 4.70 5.22
N VAL A 112 -2.09 4.22 6.46
CA VAL A 112 -2.93 3.08 6.91
C VAL A 112 -4.40 3.44 6.95
N LYS A 113 -4.75 4.64 7.42
CA LYS A 113 -6.15 5.14 7.39
C LYS A 113 -6.64 5.21 5.95
N TRP A 114 -5.82 5.77 5.06
CA TRP A 114 -6.17 5.95 3.66
C TRP A 114 -6.35 4.63 2.93
N PHE A 115 -5.40 3.70 3.07
CA PHE A 115 -5.52 2.36 2.51
C PHE A 115 -6.77 1.64 3.02
N THR A 116 -7.03 1.68 4.34
CA THR A 116 -8.21 1.04 4.94
C THR A 116 -9.51 1.60 4.37
N ALA A 117 -9.59 2.92 4.21
CA ALA A 117 -10.76 3.57 3.64
C ALA A 117 -10.97 3.18 2.17
N LEU A 118 -9.92 3.24 1.35
CA LEU A 118 -9.97 2.85 -0.06
C LEU A 118 -10.37 1.37 -0.22
N TYR A 119 -9.78 0.47 0.58
CA TYR A 119 -10.08 -0.95 0.56
C TYR A 119 -11.57 -1.25 0.82
N LEU A 120 -12.20 -0.45 1.68
CA LEU A 120 -13.61 -0.60 2.08
C LEU A 120 -14.58 0.30 1.31
N GLY A 121 -14.09 1.14 0.39
CA GLY A 121 -14.90 2.15 -0.30
C GLY A 121 -15.48 3.22 0.63
N MET A 122 -14.82 3.48 1.76
CA MET A 122 -15.25 4.45 2.77
C MET A 122 -14.65 5.84 2.52
N PRO A 123 -15.31 6.93 2.95
CA PRO A 123 -14.80 8.27 2.79
C PRO A 123 -13.62 8.52 3.73
N TYR A 124 -12.50 8.95 3.17
CA TYR A 124 -11.35 9.46 3.90
C TYR A 124 -10.56 10.41 3.00
N VAL A 125 -10.09 11.52 3.57
CA VAL A 125 -9.21 12.46 2.88
C VAL A 125 -7.87 12.42 3.62
N PRO A 126 -6.80 11.93 2.99
CA PRO A 126 -5.48 11.92 3.62
C PRO A 126 -4.88 13.32 3.68
N GLU A 127 -3.81 13.48 4.46
CA GLU A 127 -2.99 14.70 4.41
C GLU A 127 -2.28 14.82 3.05
N GLU A 128 -2.00 16.04 2.57
CA GLU A 128 -1.39 16.28 1.24
C GLU A 128 -0.03 15.59 1.06
N THR A 129 0.69 15.37 2.15
CA THR A 129 2.00 14.71 2.18
C THR A 129 1.89 13.21 2.41
N THR A 130 0.68 12.65 2.51
CA THR A 130 0.51 11.22 2.74
C THR A 130 0.78 10.45 1.46
N LEU A 131 1.66 9.46 1.57
CA LEU A 131 2.01 8.58 0.47
C LEU A 131 1.47 7.17 0.72
N LEU A 132 1.29 6.40 -0.36
CA LEU A 132 1.03 4.97 -0.31
C LEU A 132 2.14 4.20 -1.06
N PRO A 133 2.57 3.04 -0.57
CA PRO A 133 3.51 2.23 -1.31
C PRO A 133 2.89 1.63 -2.57
N GLN A 134 3.70 1.37 -3.60
CA GLN A 134 3.22 0.82 -4.86
C GLN A 134 2.51 -0.54 -4.69
N SER A 135 2.95 -1.36 -3.73
CA SER A 135 2.30 -2.62 -3.35
C SER A 135 0.87 -2.41 -2.82
N ALA A 136 0.63 -1.35 -2.04
CA ALA A 136 -0.71 -1.01 -1.58
C ALA A 136 -1.60 -0.62 -2.76
N ILE A 137 -1.09 0.20 -3.69
CA ILE A 137 -1.81 0.61 -4.90
C ILE A 137 -2.16 -0.62 -5.76
N ALA A 138 -1.22 -1.55 -5.93
CA ALA A 138 -1.43 -2.78 -6.70
C ALA A 138 -2.53 -3.67 -6.08
N ILE A 139 -2.54 -3.83 -4.75
CA ILE A 139 -3.59 -4.59 -4.05
C ILE A 139 -4.95 -3.91 -4.26
N LEU A 140 -5.01 -2.59 -4.09
CA LEU A 140 -6.23 -1.82 -4.26
C LEU A 140 -6.80 -1.91 -5.68
N ASN A 141 -5.94 -1.84 -6.70
CA ASN A 141 -6.33 -2.01 -8.10
C ASN A 141 -6.91 -3.42 -8.36
N GLY A 142 -6.29 -4.45 -7.78
CA GLY A 142 -6.76 -5.83 -7.90
C GLY A 142 -8.16 -6.10 -7.32
N LEU A 143 -8.67 -5.24 -6.44
CA LEU A 143 -10.01 -5.38 -5.87
C LEU A 143 -11.13 -4.90 -6.81
N GLY A 144 -10.81 -4.07 -7.82
CA GLY A 144 -11.79 -3.47 -8.73
C GLY A 144 -12.75 -2.47 -8.07
N THR A 145 -12.49 -2.10 -6.80
CA THR A 145 -13.35 -1.18 -6.01
C THR A 145 -13.02 0.30 -6.23
N ILE A 146 -11.88 0.60 -6.89
CA ILE A 146 -11.40 1.96 -7.10
C ILE A 146 -11.67 2.39 -8.53
N ASP A 147 -12.37 3.52 -8.68
CA ASP A 147 -12.61 4.18 -9.97
C ASP A 147 -11.27 4.60 -10.63
N GLU A 148 -11.15 4.48 -11.95
CA GLU A 148 -9.94 4.79 -12.72
C GLU A 148 -9.45 6.23 -12.45
N THR A 149 -10.38 7.14 -12.13
CA THR A 149 -10.09 8.53 -11.75
C THR A 149 -9.35 8.66 -10.41
N ILE A 150 -9.65 7.80 -9.45
CA ILE A 150 -8.98 7.77 -8.14
C ILE A 150 -7.60 7.11 -8.28
N LEU A 151 -7.49 6.08 -9.13
CA LEU A 151 -6.22 5.40 -9.45
C LEU A 151 -5.19 6.37 -10.06
N HIS A 152 -5.61 7.22 -10.99
CA HIS A 152 -4.72 8.22 -11.60
C HIS A 152 -4.18 9.25 -10.60
N ASN A 153 -4.93 9.57 -9.53
CA ASN A 153 -4.48 10.46 -8.46
C ASN A 153 -3.58 9.77 -7.42
N LEU A 154 -3.65 8.43 -7.31
CA LEU A 154 -2.85 7.62 -6.39
C LEU A 154 -1.39 7.50 -6.84
N ASP A 155 -1.14 7.45 -8.15
CA ASP A 155 0.23 7.36 -8.69
C ASP A 155 1.09 8.58 -8.31
N ALA A 156 0.47 9.77 -8.23
CA ALA A 156 1.12 11.00 -7.77
C ALA A 156 1.53 10.97 -6.27
N HIS A 157 0.96 10.04 -5.49
CA HIS A 157 1.22 9.86 -4.06
C HIS A 157 1.92 8.53 -3.76
N SER A 158 2.63 7.95 -4.73
CA SER A 158 3.33 6.68 -4.56
C SER A 158 4.76 6.83 -4.02
N ALA A 159 5.21 5.89 -3.17
CA ALA A 159 6.62 5.79 -2.74
C ALA A 159 7.11 4.32 -2.60
N THR A 160 8.42 4.11 -2.59
CA THR A 160 9.07 2.78 -2.50
C THR A 160 9.97 2.74 -1.25
N PRO A 161 10.03 1.63 -0.48
CA PRO A 161 10.80 1.61 0.77
C PRO A 161 12.33 1.72 0.55
N ALA A 162 13.01 2.40 1.48
CA ALA A 162 14.43 2.73 1.39
C ALA A 162 15.38 1.50 1.44
N VAL A 163 14.93 0.37 2.01
CA VAL A 163 15.76 -0.84 2.23
C VAL A 163 15.98 -1.66 0.94
N GLN A 164 15.32 -1.31 -0.16
CA GLN A 164 15.49 -1.94 -1.48
C GLN A 164 16.14 -1.01 -2.50
N GLN A 165 17.10 -0.19 -2.10
CA GLN A 165 18.09 0.39 -3.02
C GLN A 165 19.04 -0.69 -3.58
N VAL A 166 18.49 -1.70 -4.26
CA VAL A 166 19.17 -2.44 -5.31
C VAL A 166 18.63 -1.87 -6.61
N VAL A 167 19.40 -0.94 -7.16
CA VAL A 167 19.29 -0.31 -8.48
C VAL A 167 18.26 -0.98 -9.40
N VAL A 168 17.05 -0.43 -9.48
CA VAL A 168 16.24 -0.50 -10.69
C VAL A 168 16.24 0.91 -11.26
N GLU A 169 17.08 1.10 -12.27
CA GLU A 169 17.04 2.28 -13.12
C GLU A 169 15.67 2.34 -13.80
N GLN A 170 14.75 3.14 -13.24
CA GLN A 170 13.46 3.44 -13.87
C GLN A 170 13.50 4.83 -14.46
N THR A 171 13.68 4.83 -15.78
CA THR A 171 13.54 5.95 -16.68
C THR A 171 12.15 6.58 -16.53
N HIS A 172 12.15 7.90 -16.38
CA HIS A 172 11.01 8.81 -16.51
C HIS A 172 10.04 8.39 -17.64
N VAL A 173 8.75 8.25 -17.33
CA VAL A 173 7.70 8.03 -18.33
C VAL A 173 6.92 9.34 -18.46
N GLU A 174 7.29 10.10 -19.49
CA GLU A 174 6.47 11.16 -20.09
C GLU A 174 5.29 10.52 -20.88
N PRO A 175 4.27 11.28 -21.30
CA PRO A 175 2.96 10.75 -21.67
C PRO A 175 3.01 9.71 -22.79
N LEU A 176 2.04 8.79 -22.74
CA LEU A 176 1.74 7.67 -23.63
C LEU A 176 2.08 7.92 -25.12
N GLU A 177 3.34 7.76 -25.48
CA GLU A 177 3.70 7.29 -26.80
C GLU A 177 3.63 5.76 -26.73
N MET A 178 2.58 5.16 -27.30
CA MET A 178 2.45 3.70 -27.43
C MET A 178 3.50 3.20 -28.44
N VAL A 179 4.76 3.21 -28.05
CA VAL A 179 5.90 2.91 -28.92
C VAL A 179 6.44 1.53 -28.61
N ILE A 180 6.49 0.68 -29.64
CA ILE A 180 7.06 -0.65 -29.57
C ILE A 180 8.58 -0.54 -29.31
N LYS A 181 9.02 -1.05 -28.15
CA LYS A 181 10.41 -1.08 -27.69
C LYS A 181 10.92 -2.52 -27.66
N GLY A 182 12.23 -2.70 -27.43
CA GLY A 182 12.86 -4.03 -27.44
C GLY A 182 12.41 -4.97 -26.32
N ASN A 183 11.68 -4.46 -25.32
CA ASN A 183 11.09 -5.21 -24.22
C ASN A 183 9.58 -5.45 -24.38
N THR A 184 8.94 -4.95 -25.46
CA THR A 184 7.50 -5.11 -25.70
C THR A 184 7.14 -6.59 -25.90
N THR A 185 6.10 -7.02 -25.20
CA THR A 185 5.53 -8.37 -25.25
C THR A 185 4.31 -8.42 -26.16
N TYR A 186 3.88 -9.63 -26.55
CA TYR A 186 2.60 -9.80 -27.24
C TYR A 186 1.40 -9.39 -26.39
N GLY A 187 1.51 -9.50 -25.05
CA GLY A 187 0.53 -8.99 -24.10
C GLY A 187 0.32 -7.49 -24.26
N ASP A 188 1.42 -6.72 -24.24
CA ASP A 188 1.38 -5.26 -24.37
C ASP A 188 0.68 -4.83 -25.67
N LEU A 189 0.99 -5.48 -26.80
CA LEU A 189 0.38 -5.16 -28.10
C LEU A 189 -1.13 -5.43 -28.12
N LEU A 190 -1.57 -6.52 -27.48
CA LEU A 190 -2.99 -6.86 -27.35
C LEU A 190 -3.71 -5.87 -26.43
N ASP A 191 -3.06 -5.48 -25.34
CA ASP A 191 -3.58 -4.52 -24.37
C ASP A 191 -3.65 -3.10 -24.98
N TRP A 192 -2.78 -2.78 -25.95
CA TRP A 192 -2.84 -1.55 -26.75
C TRP A 192 -3.89 -1.58 -27.89
N GLY A 193 -4.64 -2.67 -28.01
CA GLY A 193 -5.80 -2.76 -28.92
C GLY A 193 -5.56 -3.48 -30.24
N LEU A 194 -4.36 -4.01 -30.50
CA LEU A 194 -4.16 -4.91 -31.65
C LEU A 194 -4.86 -6.24 -31.39
N SER A 195 -5.69 -6.69 -32.32
CA SER A 195 -6.28 -8.03 -32.23
C SER A 195 -5.26 -9.12 -32.57
N ARG A 196 -5.46 -10.33 -32.02
CA ARG A 196 -4.61 -11.49 -32.32
C ARG A 196 -4.54 -11.77 -33.83
N SER A 197 -5.66 -11.64 -34.55
CA SER A 197 -5.70 -11.81 -36.01
C SER A 197 -4.81 -10.82 -36.76
N GLN A 198 -4.76 -9.56 -36.32
CA GLN A 198 -3.92 -8.52 -36.93
C GLN A 198 -2.43 -8.78 -36.66
N LEU A 199 -2.08 -9.24 -35.45
CA LEU A 199 -0.71 -9.63 -35.14
C LEU A 199 -0.26 -10.80 -36.02
N GLU A 200 -1.09 -11.84 -36.14
CA GLU A 200 -0.78 -13.03 -36.92
C GLU A 200 -0.68 -12.74 -38.42
N GLU A 201 -1.48 -11.80 -38.94
CA GLU A 201 -1.40 -11.32 -40.32
C GLU A 201 -0.05 -10.63 -40.61
N VAL A 202 0.43 -9.78 -39.69
CA VAL A 202 1.72 -9.09 -39.85
C VAL A 202 2.91 -10.01 -39.64
N LEU A 203 2.82 -10.91 -38.66
CA LEU A 203 3.91 -11.79 -38.25
C LEU A 203 4.04 -13.01 -39.17
N GLY A 204 2.93 -13.47 -39.77
CA GLY A 204 2.88 -14.68 -40.60
C GLY A 204 2.96 -15.98 -39.81
N PHE A 205 2.76 -15.93 -38.49
CA PHE A 205 2.72 -17.08 -37.59
C PHE A 205 1.81 -16.83 -36.39
N GLU A 206 1.31 -17.92 -35.79
CA GLU A 206 0.40 -17.88 -34.63
C GLU A 206 1.09 -17.40 -33.35
N VAL A 207 0.44 -16.50 -32.63
CA VAL A 207 0.92 -15.98 -31.33
C VAL A 207 0.31 -16.79 -30.19
N LYS A 208 1.05 -17.79 -29.72
CA LYS A 208 0.58 -18.74 -28.69
C LYS A 208 0.76 -18.24 -27.25
N ASP A 209 1.81 -17.46 -26.99
CA ASP A 209 2.16 -16.99 -25.65
C ASP A 209 2.16 -15.45 -25.58
N ARG A 210 1.33 -14.91 -24.67
CA ARG A 210 1.22 -13.45 -24.44
C ARG A 210 2.43 -12.90 -23.70
N ALA A 211 3.10 -13.71 -22.87
CA ALA A 211 4.23 -13.26 -22.04
C ALA A 211 5.55 -13.19 -22.83
N LEU A 212 5.58 -13.70 -24.05
CA LEU A 212 6.78 -13.74 -24.87
C LEU A 212 7.11 -12.34 -25.42
N LYS A 213 8.38 -11.96 -25.34
CA LYS A 213 8.89 -10.70 -25.90
C LYS A 213 8.90 -10.78 -27.41
N LEU A 214 8.28 -9.80 -28.07
CA LEU A 214 8.19 -9.70 -29.53
C LEU A 214 9.58 -9.80 -30.18
N ARG A 215 10.55 -9.04 -29.66
CA ARG A 215 11.92 -9.01 -30.21
C ARG A 215 12.60 -10.37 -30.11
N ASP A 216 12.44 -11.04 -28.98
CA ASP A 216 13.15 -12.29 -28.70
C ASP A 216 12.53 -13.46 -29.49
N ASP A 217 11.20 -13.48 -29.71
CA ASP A 217 10.54 -14.47 -30.59
C ASP A 217 10.90 -14.25 -32.07
N LEU A 218 10.94 -13.00 -32.52
CA LEU A 218 11.41 -12.68 -33.88
C LEU A 218 12.87 -13.09 -34.08
N ALA A 219 13.74 -12.81 -33.10
CA ALA A 219 15.14 -13.23 -33.16
C ALA A 219 15.30 -14.76 -33.20
N ALA A 220 14.51 -15.50 -32.40
CA ALA A 220 14.49 -16.96 -32.42
C ALA A 220 14.09 -17.54 -33.79
N ARG A 221 13.29 -16.79 -34.56
CA ARG A 221 12.83 -17.14 -35.91
C ARG A 221 13.71 -16.57 -37.02
N SER A 222 14.84 -15.96 -36.69
CA SER A 222 15.73 -15.26 -37.63
C SER A 222 15.02 -14.13 -38.41
N LEU A 223 14.01 -13.50 -37.79
CA LEU A 223 13.27 -12.36 -38.31
C LEU A 223 13.83 -11.06 -37.74
N GLU A 224 13.90 -10.02 -38.57
CA GLU A 224 14.50 -8.74 -38.19
C GLU A 224 13.48 -7.86 -37.45
N PHE A 225 13.76 -7.52 -36.19
CA PHE A 225 12.83 -6.81 -35.32
C PHE A 225 12.40 -5.43 -35.84
N SER A 226 13.30 -4.66 -36.45
CA SER A 226 13.02 -3.29 -36.92
C SER A 226 11.94 -3.25 -38.01
N VAL A 227 11.93 -4.24 -38.92
CA VAL A 227 10.94 -4.39 -39.99
C VAL A 227 9.55 -4.63 -39.41
N TYR A 228 9.42 -5.57 -38.47
CA TYR A 228 8.13 -5.90 -37.86
C TYR A 228 7.67 -4.83 -36.87
N LYS A 229 8.60 -4.22 -36.11
CA LYS A 229 8.33 -3.06 -35.27
C LYS A 229 7.65 -1.94 -36.07
N THR A 230 8.22 -1.58 -37.22
CA THR A 230 7.69 -0.47 -38.03
C THR A 230 6.27 -0.75 -38.52
N LYS A 231 6.00 -1.98 -38.94
CA LYS A 231 4.66 -2.40 -39.39
C LYS A 231 3.64 -2.39 -38.26
N LEU A 232 4.00 -2.97 -37.11
CA LEU A 232 3.13 -3.04 -35.94
C LEU A 232 2.88 -1.65 -35.35
N GLN A 233 3.89 -0.78 -35.33
CA GLN A 233 3.76 0.61 -34.90
C GLN A 233 2.79 1.36 -35.81
N SER A 234 2.94 1.22 -37.13
CA SER A 234 2.02 1.86 -38.08
C SER A 234 0.57 1.39 -37.93
N MET A 235 0.34 0.13 -37.55
CA MET A 235 -1.02 -0.35 -37.26
C MET A 235 -1.55 0.22 -35.96
N LEU A 236 -0.70 0.34 -34.95
CA LEU A 236 -1.08 0.90 -33.66
C LEU A 236 -1.40 2.39 -33.76
N ASP A 237 -0.60 3.14 -34.51
CA ASP A 237 -0.83 4.56 -34.79
C ASP A 237 -2.14 4.79 -35.58
N SER A 238 -2.61 3.78 -36.33
CA SER A 238 -3.90 3.85 -37.06
C SER A 238 -5.13 3.55 -36.21
N LEU A 239 -4.93 3.07 -34.97
CA LEU A 239 -6.00 2.78 -34.01
C LEU A 239 -6.27 3.96 -33.06
N LEU A 240 -5.40 4.98 -33.07
CA LEU A 240 -5.53 6.26 -32.35
C LEU A 240 -6.25 7.31 -33.21
#